data_AF-A0A837DBS5-F1
#
_entry.id   AF-A0A837DBS5-F1
#
_cell.length_a   1.000
_cell.length_b   1.000
_cell.length_c   1.000
_cell.angle_alpha   90.00
_cell.angle_beta   90.00
_cell.angle_gamma   90.00
#
_symmetry.space_group_name_H-M   'P 1'
#
loop_
_entity.id
_entity.type
_entity.pdbx_description
1 polymer ?
#
loop_
_entity_poly.entity_id
_entity_poly.type
_entity_poly.pdbx_seq_one_letter_code
_entity_poly.pdbx_strand_id
1 'polypeptide(L)'
;MSNGYVVRAEQLRAHADRVDQIQARFDAVKSASAHIQQNDQAYGLLCGWIAGILEGRHARQDELIDFVAENLSLAAEALRSAADLYESNDKENADFITAAGELP
;
A
#
# COMPACT_ATOMS: atom_id res chain seq x y z
N MET A 1 23.12 25.09 6.30
CA MET A 1 21.93 25.07 5.43
C MET A 1 21.67 23.61 5.11
N SER A 2 20.66 23.01 5.71
CA SER A 2 20.36 21.59 5.50
C SER A 2 20.01 21.38 4.02
N ASN A 3 20.55 20.33 3.43
CA ASN A 3 20.24 19.91 2.07
C ASN A 3 18.83 19.29 2.09
N GLY A 4 17.81 20.15 2.18
CA GLY A 4 16.41 19.74 2.28
C GLY A 4 15.90 19.24 0.94
N TYR A 5 15.18 18.12 0.95
CA TYR A 5 14.43 17.68 -0.22
C TYR A 5 13.19 18.59 -0.35
N VAL A 6 13.00 19.21 -1.53
CA VAL A 6 11.76 19.92 -1.85
C VAL A 6 10.73 18.89 -2.26
N VAL A 7 9.88 18.47 -1.32
CA VAL A 7 8.80 17.52 -1.54
C VAL A 7 7.48 18.26 -1.49
N ARG A 8 6.66 18.13 -2.55
CA ARG A 8 5.29 18.68 -2.56
C ARG A 8 4.33 17.68 -1.91
N ALA A 9 3.45 18.15 -1.02
CA ALA A 9 2.48 17.31 -0.33
C ALA A 9 1.59 16.52 -1.32
N GLU A 10 1.24 17.13 -2.45
CA GLU A 10 0.45 16.52 -3.52
C GLU A 10 1.20 15.36 -4.20
N GLN A 11 2.53 15.46 -4.31
CA GLN A 11 3.34 14.36 -4.85
C GLN A 11 3.36 13.15 -3.91
N LEU A 12 3.37 13.39 -2.59
CA LEU A 12 3.27 12.33 -1.59
C LEU A 12 1.89 11.66 -1.62
N ARG A 13 0.81 12.45 -1.71
CA ARG A 13 -0.57 11.92 -1.85
C ARG A 13 -0.73 11.09 -3.12
N ALA A 14 -0.28 11.62 -4.26
CA ALA A 14 -0.30 10.87 -5.51
C ALA A 14 0.56 9.61 -5.46
N HIS A 15 1.62 9.58 -4.65
CA HIS A 15 2.41 8.37 -4.45
C HIS A 15 1.66 7.35 -3.58
N ALA A 16 1.02 7.78 -2.49
CA ALA A 16 0.17 6.92 -1.67
C ALA A 16 -0.93 6.25 -2.52
N ASP A 17 -1.59 7.01 -3.40
CA ASP A 17 -2.62 6.46 -4.30
C ASP A 17 -2.07 5.39 -5.25
N ARG A 18 -0.82 5.53 -5.71
CA ARG A 18 -0.16 4.50 -6.53
C ARG A 18 0.18 3.26 -5.72
N VAL A 19 0.53 3.42 -4.44
CA VAL A 19 0.81 2.31 -3.52
C VAL A 19 -0.48 1.53 -3.26
N ASP A 20 -1.61 2.20 -3.03
CA ASP A 20 -2.93 1.58 -2.92
C ASP A 20 -3.32 0.81 -4.19
N GLN A 21 -3.02 1.36 -5.38
CA GLN A 21 -3.26 0.64 -6.64
C GLN A 21 -2.42 -0.64 -6.77
N ILE A 22 -1.23 -0.69 -6.15
CA ILE A 22 -0.42 -1.91 -6.10
C ILE A 22 -1.05 -2.89 -5.11
N GLN A 23 -1.46 -2.44 -3.93
CA GLN A 23 -2.17 -3.27 -2.94
C GLN A 23 -3.44 -3.91 -3.55
N ALA A 24 -4.27 -3.15 -4.26
CA ALA A 24 -5.47 -3.67 -4.92
C ALA A 24 -5.17 -4.78 -5.94
N ARG A 25 -3.96 -4.80 -6.55
CA ARG A 25 -3.54 -5.90 -7.43
C ARG A 25 -3.19 -7.16 -6.64
N PHE A 26 -2.63 -7.02 -5.43
CA PHE A 26 -2.40 -8.16 -4.53
C PHE A 26 -3.73 -8.78 -4.07
N ASP A 27 -4.73 -7.96 -3.76
CA ASP A 27 -6.08 -8.45 -3.42
C ASP A 27 -6.70 -9.24 -4.59
N ALA A 28 -6.54 -8.75 -5.82
CA ALA A 28 -7.00 -9.46 -7.02
C ALA A 28 -6.28 -10.80 -7.21
N VAL A 29 -4.97 -10.87 -6.93
CA VAL A 29 -4.20 -12.13 -6.97
C VAL A 29 -4.69 -13.11 -5.91
N LYS A 30 -4.91 -12.65 -4.67
CA LYS A 30 -5.44 -13.49 -3.59
C LYS A 30 -6.83 -14.04 -3.93
N SER A 31 -7.71 -13.19 -4.44
CA SER A 31 -9.05 -13.61 -4.91
C SER A 31 -8.98 -14.66 -6.02
N ALA A 32 -8.08 -14.49 -6.99
CA ALA A 32 -7.86 -15.48 -8.05
C ALA A 32 -7.28 -16.80 -7.51
N SER A 33 -6.36 -16.74 -6.54
CA SER A 33 -5.78 -17.91 -5.85
C SER A 33 -6.87 -18.74 -5.14
N ALA A 34 -7.79 -18.08 -4.43
CA ALA A 34 -8.89 -18.73 -3.72
C ALA A 34 -9.84 -19.50 -4.67
N HIS A 35 -10.04 -19.03 -5.90
CA HIS A 35 -10.84 -19.75 -6.90
C HIS A 35 -10.17 -21.04 -7.42
N ILE A 36 -8.84 -21.12 -7.37
CA ILE A 36 -8.09 -22.32 -7.78
C ILE A 36 -8.21 -23.42 -6.70
N GLN A 37 -8.24 -23.04 -5.42
CA GLN A 37 -8.45 -23.97 -4.29
C GLN A 37 -9.83 -24.66 -4.29
N GLN A 38 -10.85 -24.11 -4.95
CA GLN A 38 -12.20 -24.69 -4.97
C GLN A 38 -12.47 -25.64 -6.15
N ASN A 39 -11.46 -25.93 -6.99
CA ASN A 39 -11.66 -26.77 -8.18
C ASN A 39 -11.20 -28.22 -7.97
N ASP A 40 -11.66 -28.83 -6.88
CA ASP A 40 -11.40 -30.24 -6.52
C ASP A 40 -11.90 -31.24 -7.57
N GLN A 41 -12.74 -30.82 -8.50
CA GLN A 41 -13.21 -31.65 -9.62
C GLN A 41 -12.26 -31.66 -10.83
N ALA A 42 -11.29 -30.74 -10.91
CA ALA A 42 -10.37 -30.65 -12.05
C ALA A 42 -9.31 -31.76 -12.05
N TYR A 43 -8.89 -32.21 -10.87
CA TYR A 43 -7.92 -33.29 -10.70
C TYR A 43 -8.66 -34.54 -10.26
N GLY A 44 -9.11 -35.35 -11.23
CA GLY A 44 -9.81 -36.61 -10.93
C GLY A 44 -9.06 -37.50 -9.93
N LEU A 45 -9.75 -38.50 -9.35
CA LEU A 45 -9.33 -39.29 -8.17
C LEU A 45 -7.85 -39.75 -8.13
N LEU A 46 -7.21 -39.98 -9.28
CA LEU A 46 -5.81 -40.40 -9.40
C LEU A 46 -4.79 -39.27 -9.20
N CYS A 47 -5.18 -38.01 -9.44
CA CYS A 47 -4.33 -36.82 -9.31
C CYS A 47 -4.61 -36.00 -8.04
N GLY A 48 -5.51 -36.44 -7.16
CA GLY A 48 -5.89 -35.71 -5.94
C GLY A 48 -4.74 -35.45 -4.96
N TRP A 49 -3.67 -36.25 -5.01
CA TRP A 49 -2.47 -36.01 -4.18
C TRP A 49 -1.71 -34.74 -4.58
N ILE A 50 -1.78 -34.30 -5.84
CA ILE A 50 -1.19 -33.03 -6.31
C ILE A 50 -2.02 -31.84 -5.78
N ALA A 51 -3.34 -32.00 -5.68
CA ALA A 51 -4.23 -30.95 -5.18
C ALA A 51 -3.85 -30.54 -3.74
N GLY A 52 -3.60 -31.49 -2.84
CA GLY A 52 -3.17 -31.17 -1.47
C GLY A 52 -1.80 -30.48 -1.37
N ILE A 53 -0.86 -30.78 -2.26
CA ILE A 53 0.44 -30.07 -2.33
C ILE A 53 0.24 -28.63 -2.84
N LEU A 54 -0.61 -28.44 -3.84
CA LEU A 54 -0.95 -27.13 -4.38
C LEU A 54 -1.69 -26.29 -3.34
N GLU A 55 -2.67 -26.88 -2.64
CA GLU A 55 -3.43 -26.22 -1.57
C GLU A 55 -2.51 -25.69 -0.48
N GLY A 56 -1.60 -26.52 0.05
CA GLY A 56 -0.62 -26.09 1.04
C GLY A 56 0.33 -24.99 0.54
N ARG A 57 0.68 -25.00 -0.75
CA ARG A 57 1.45 -23.91 -1.37
C ARG A 57 0.64 -22.63 -1.48
N HIS A 58 -0.63 -22.71 -1.88
CA HIS A 58 -1.53 -21.56 -1.98
C HIS A 58 -1.79 -20.93 -0.61
N ALA A 59 -2.04 -21.72 0.43
CA ALA A 59 -2.22 -21.21 1.79
C ALA A 59 -1.00 -20.41 2.28
N ARG A 60 0.22 -20.92 2.04
CA ARG A 60 1.44 -20.18 2.39
C ARG A 60 1.68 -18.94 1.51
N GLN A 61 1.23 -18.97 0.26
CA GLN A 61 1.26 -17.78 -0.61
C GLN A 61 0.29 -16.71 -0.13
N ASP A 62 -0.90 -17.09 0.36
CA ASP A 62 -1.89 -16.17 0.89
C ASP A 62 -1.34 -15.43 2.13
N GLU A 63 -0.63 -16.12 3.03
CA GLU A 63 0.06 -15.48 4.17
C GLU A 63 1.09 -14.42 3.72
N LEU A 64 1.87 -14.72 2.66
CA LEU A 64 2.86 -13.78 2.13
C LEU A 64 2.20 -12.59 1.43
N ILE A 65 1.09 -12.83 0.72
CA ILE A 65 0.31 -11.77 0.07
C ILE A 65 -0.28 -10.83 1.13
N ASP A 66 -0.84 -11.38 2.21
CA ASP A 66 -1.39 -10.59 3.32
C ASP A 66 -0.33 -9.73 3.98
N PHE A 67 0.84 -10.31 4.27
CA PHE A 67 1.97 -9.57 4.82
C PHE A 67 2.39 -8.40 3.90
N VAL A 68 2.48 -8.63 2.59
CA VAL A 68 2.83 -7.56 1.64
C VAL A 68 1.73 -6.50 1.57
N ALA A 69 0.45 -6.89 1.54
CA ALA A 69 -0.67 -5.97 1.50
C ALA A 69 -0.71 -5.06 2.73
N GLU A 70 -0.45 -5.59 3.93
CA GLU A 70 -0.34 -4.81 5.17
C GLU A 70 0.80 -3.79 5.10
N ASN A 71 1.99 -4.21 4.65
CA ASN A 71 3.13 -3.32 4.52
C ASN A 71 2.89 -2.19 3.50
N LEU A 72 2.17 -2.48 2.41
CA LEU A 72 1.77 -1.46 1.44
C LEU A 72 0.78 -0.46 2.04
N SER A 73 -0.18 -0.93 2.84
CA SER A 73 -1.11 -0.05 3.59
C SER A 73 -0.35 0.89 4.52
N LEU A 74 0.56 0.35 5.33
CA LEU A 74 1.39 1.14 6.25
C LEU A 74 2.26 2.16 5.51
N ALA A 75 2.82 1.79 4.36
CA ALA A 75 3.60 2.70 3.52
C ALA A 75 2.74 3.84 2.95
N ALA A 76 1.52 3.55 2.48
CA ALA A 76 0.60 4.56 1.98
C ALA A 76 0.15 5.53 3.08
N GLU A 77 -0.14 5.01 4.28
CA GLU A 77 -0.44 5.83 5.47
C GLU A 77 0.72 6.75 5.83
N ALA A 78 1.95 6.22 5.90
CA ALA A 78 3.13 7.02 6.20
C ALA A 78 3.36 8.15 5.17
N LEU A 79 3.11 7.89 3.89
CA LEU A 79 3.17 8.91 2.83
C LEU A 79 2.12 10.01 3.04
N ARG A 80 0.90 9.66 3.44
CA ARG A 80 -0.16 10.63 3.75
C ARG A 80 0.19 11.46 4.98
N SER A 81 0.64 10.83 6.07
CA SER A 81 1.08 11.54 7.26
C SER A 81 2.24 12.49 6.98
N ALA A 82 3.18 12.09 6.11
CA ALA A 82 4.25 12.99 5.67
C ALA A 82 3.68 14.18 4.88
N ALA A 83 2.74 13.95 3.96
CA ALA A 83 2.08 15.02 3.20
C ALA A 83 1.41 16.06 4.12
N ASP A 84 0.68 15.58 5.12
CA ASP A 84 -0.02 16.43 6.09
C ASP A 84 0.97 17.26 6.93
N LEU A 85 2.12 16.67 7.31
CA LEU A 85 3.19 17.39 8.01
C LEU A 85 3.80 18.49 7.13
N TYR A 86 4.06 18.22 5.85
CA TYR A 86 4.59 19.23 4.93
C TYR A 86 3.60 20.39 4.75
N GLU A 87 2.31 20.10 4.58
CA GLU A 87 1.27 21.13 4.41
C GLU A 87 1.06 21.96 5.68
N SER A 88 1.05 21.33 6.86
CA SER A 88 0.95 22.06 8.14
C SER A 88 2.13 23.01 8.33
N ASN A 89 3.36 22.52 8.11
CA ASN A 89 4.56 23.34 8.25
C ASN A 89 4.59 24.51 7.25
N ASP A 90 4.18 24.28 6.01
CA ASP A 90 4.14 25.35 4.99
C ASP A 90 3.09 26.41 5.35
N LYS A 91 1.91 25.98 5.80
CA LYS A 91 0.84 26.88 6.27
C LYS A 91 1.28 27.70 7.48
N GLU A 92 1.84 27.06 8.50
CA GLU A 92 2.34 27.74 9.69
C GLU A 92 3.40 28.79 9.34
N ASN A 93 4.35 28.44 8.47
CA ASN A 93 5.38 29.37 8.01
C ASN A 93 4.79 30.54 7.20
N ALA A 94 3.81 30.28 6.34
CA ALA A 94 3.12 31.31 5.58
C ALA A 94 2.35 32.29 6.50
N ASP A 95 1.67 31.76 7.52
CA ASP A 95 0.96 32.56 8.53
C ASP A 95 1.95 33.43 9.32
N PHE A 96 3.10 32.88 9.73
CA PHE A 96 4.16 33.64 10.41
C PHE A 96 4.72 34.79 9.54
N ILE A 97 4.98 34.53 8.26
CA ILE A 97 5.49 35.56 7.34
C ILE A 97 4.45 36.67 7.13
N THR A 98 3.18 36.30 6.97
CA THR A 98 2.07 37.26 6.81
C THR A 98 1.96 38.14 8.05
N ALA A 99 1.93 37.54 9.24
CA ALA A 99 1.88 38.27 10.50
C ALA A 99 3.08 39.20 10.72
N ALA A 100 4.29 38.79 10.32
CA ALA A 100 5.48 39.63 10.41
C ALA A 100 5.46 40.81 9.42
N GLY A 101 4.84 40.64 8.26
CA GLY A 101 4.68 41.69 7.24
C GLY A 101 3.59 42.72 7.57
N GLU A 102 2.66 42.39 8.47
CA GLU A 102 1.60 43.28 8.96
C GLU A 102 2.03 44.13 10.18
N LEU A 103 3.27 43.96 10.67
CA LEU A 103 3.86 44.83 11.69
C LEU A 103 4.15 46.23 11.11
N PRO A 104 3.76 47.34 11.78
CA PRO A 104 3.77 48.70 11.24
C PRO A 104 5.18 49.29 10.99
#